data_AF-A0A6L9UD13-F1
#
_entry.id   AF-A0A6L9UD13-F1
#
_cell.length_a   1.000
_cell.length_b   1.000
_cell.length_c   1.000
_cell.angle_alpha   90.00
_cell.angle_beta   90.00
_cell.angle_gamma   90.00
#
_symmetry.space_group_name_H-M   'P 1'
#
loop_
_entity.id
_entity.type
_entity.pdbx_description
1 polymer ?
#
loop_
_entity_poly.entity_id
_entity_poly.type
_entity_poly.pdbx_seq_one_letter_code
_entity_poly.pdbx_strand_id
1 'polypeptide(L)'
;MRDTISADLAQAALQAAAKRAGEIGVPMSIAVLDAGRALVAFLRMDKALLGSIEIAQAKAYTARTVNSRTADLMAGVQPGGPFYGLEVSHRQPLVVFGGGVPVTIGGEVVGAIGVSGGSAEQDVDVAEAAVLHIESLCA
;
A
#
# COMPACT_ATOMS: atom_id res chain seq x y z
N MET A 1 3.34 23.01 -6.85
CA MET A 1 2.51 22.03 -6.12
C MET A 1 3.03 20.68 -6.54
N ARG A 2 3.29 19.72 -5.63
CA ARG A 2 3.65 18.36 -6.06
C ARG A 2 2.39 17.70 -6.59
N ASP A 3 2.49 17.00 -7.71
CA ASP A 3 1.39 16.14 -8.18
C ASP A 3 1.16 15.05 -7.13
N THR A 4 -0.09 14.90 -6.71
CA THR A 4 -0.48 14.07 -5.58
C THR A 4 -1.83 13.43 -5.86
N ILE A 5 -2.05 12.22 -5.36
CA ILE A 5 -3.33 11.54 -5.51
C ILE A 5 -4.45 12.40 -4.89
N SER A 6 -5.54 12.58 -5.64
CA SER A 6 -6.71 13.31 -5.14
C SER A 6 -7.53 12.46 -4.17
N ALA A 7 -8.40 13.10 -3.39
CA ALA A 7 -9.33 12.39 -2.51
C ALA A 7 -10.28 11.47 -3.30
N ASP A 8 -10.73 11.90 -4.49
CA ASP A 8 -11.62 11.10 -5.35
C ASP A 8 -10.93 9.85 -5.88
N LEU A 9 -9.67 9.96 -6.32
CA LEU A 9 -8.87 8.81 -6.74
C LEU A 9 -8.54 7.90 -5.55
N ALA A 10 -8.27 8.45 -4.37
CA ALA A 10 -8.06 7.65 -3.17
C ALA A 10 -9.33 6.85 -2.79
N GLN A 11 -10.51 7.45 -2.93
CA GLN A 11 -11.78 6.75 -2.70
C GLN A 11 -12.03 5.65 -3.73
N ALA A 12 -11.74 5.90 -5.02
CA ALA A 12 -11.82 4.89 -6.06
C ALA A 12 -10.86 3.71 -5.80
N ALA A 13 -9.66 3.99 -5.29
CA ALA A 13 -8.68 2.96 -4.91
C ALA A 13 -9.21 2.07 -3.78
N LEU A 14 -9.81 2.67 -2.75
CA LEU A 14 -10.45 1.91 -1.66
C LEU A 14 -11.54 0.98 -2.18
N GLN A 15 -12.39 1.47 -3.10
CA GLN A 15 -13.48 0.68 -3.68
C GLN A 15 -12.95 -0.49 -4.52
N ALA A 16 -11.93 -0.25 -5.35
CA ALA A 16 -11.31 -1.29 -6.17
C ALA A 16 -10.64 -2.37 -5.30
N ALA A 17 -9.87 -1.97 -4.29
CA ALA A 17 -9.26 -2.89 -3.32
C ALA A 17 -10.33 -3.70 -2.56
N ALA A 18 -11.35 -3.05 -2.02
CA ALA A 18 -12.42 -3.72 -1.27
C ALA A 18 -13.21 -4.71 -2.15
N LYS A 19 -13.44 -4.36 -3.42
CA LYS A 19 -14.05 -5.27 -4.40
C LYS A 19 -13.19 -6.50 -4.60
N ARG A 20 -11.89 -6.33 -4.84
CA ARG A 20 -10.97 -7.46 -5.05
C ARG A 20 -10.85 -8.35 -3.80
N ALA A 21 -10.74 -7.74 -2.63
CA ALA A 21 -10.75 -8.43 -1.33
C ALA A 21 -12.04 -9.26 -1.13
N GLY A 22 -13.19 -8.71 -1.54
CA GLY A 22 -14.48 -9.40 -1.54
C GLY A 22 -14.52 -10.61 -2.50
N GLU A 23 -13.94 -10.48 -3.70
CA GLU A 23 -13.86 -11.57 -4.68
C GLU A 23 -13.04 -12.77 -4.17
N ILE A 24 -11.97 -12.53 -3.42
CA ILE A 24 -11.15 -13.59 -2.83
C ILE A 24 -11.64 -14.03 -1.44
N GLY A 25 -12.69 -13.40 -0.92
CA GLY A 25 -13.31 -13.76 0.36
C GLY A 25 -12.45 -13.44 1.59
N VAL A 26 -11.52 -12.49 1.49
CA VAL A 26 -10.58 -12.13 2.57
C VAL A 26 -10.82 -10.68 2.99
N PRO A 27 -11.39 -10.40 4.17
CA PRO A 27 -11.61 -9.03 4.62
C PRO A 27 -10.29 -8.35 5.03
N MET A 28 -10.06 -7.14 4.54
CA MET A 28 -8.77 -6.43 4.68
C MET A 28 -8.93 -4.98 5.17
N SER A 29 -7.83 -4.45 5.70
CA SER A 29 -7.61 -3.00 5.86
C SER A 29 -6.85 -2.46 4.66
N ILE A 30 -7.26 -1.30 4.17
CA ILE A 30 -6.74 -0.65 2.96
C ILE A 30 -6.44 0.81 3.31
N ALA A 31 -5.22 1.25 3.05
CA ALA A 31 -4.74 2.60 3.29
C ALA A 31 -4.23 3.23 1.99
N VAL A 32 -4.54 4.51 1.78
CA VAL A 32 -4.02 5.31 0.67
C VAL A 32 -3.31 6.52 1.23
N LEU A 33 -2.04 6.71 0.85
CA LEU A 33 -1.26 7.89 1.19
C LEU A 33 -0.95 8.75 -0.03
N ASP A 34 -0.82 10.05 0.22
CA ASP A 34 -0.47 11.06 -0.76
C ASP A 34 1.04 11.14 -1.05
N ALA A 35 1.42 12.06 -1.94
CA ALA A 35 2.81 12.28 -2.31
C ALA A 35 3.70 12.71 -1.11
N GLY A 36 3.11 13.26 -0.06
CA GLY A 36 3.73 13.70 1.19
C GLY A 36 3.83 12.61 2.27
N ARG A 37 3.35 11.39 2.00
CA ARG A 37 3.19 10.31 3.00
C ARG A 37 2.18 10.66 4.09
N ALA A 38 1.13 11.41 3.76
CA ALA A 38 -0.01 11.63 4.63
C ALA A 38 -1.17 10.70 4.23
N LEU A 39 -1.90 10.21 5.23
CA LEU A 39 -3.09 9.38 5.01
C LEU A 39 -4.20 10.22 4.38
N VAL A 40 -4.70 9.79 3.21
CA VAL A 40 -5.80 10.43 2.49
C VAL A 40 -7.10 9.69 2.74
N ALA A 41 -7.06 8.37 2.64
CA ALA A 41 -8.22 7.51 2.76
C ALA A 41 -7.86 6.19 3.44
N PHE A 42 -8.77 5.67 4.25
CA PHE A 42 -8.61 4.40 4.93
C PHE A 42 -9.96 3.67 5.02
N LEU A 43 -9.94 2.37 4.74
CA LEU A 43 -11.09 1.49 4.90
C LEU A 43 -10.65 0.22 5.63
N ARG A 44 -11.39 -0.13 6.68
CA ARG A 44 -11.32 -1.45 7.29
C ARG A 44 -12.61 -2.19 6.97
N MET A 45 -12.51 -3.28 6.20
CA MET A 45 -13.65 -4.13 5.93
C MET A 45 -14.15 -4.80 7.22
N ASP A 46 -15.44 -5.12 7.25
CA ASP A 46 -16.01 -5.90 8.33
C ASP A 46 -15.26 -7.23 8.47
N LYS A 47 -14.98 -7.62 9.72
CA LYS A 47 -14.22 -8.84 10.09
C LYS A 47 -12.74 -8.85 9.68
N ALA A 48 -12.20 -7.75 9.14
CA ALA A 48 -10.75 -7.63 8.92
C ALA A 48 -9.98 -7.68 10.24
N LEU A 49 -8.78 -8.26 10.22
CA LEU A 49 -7.92 -8.43 11.40
C LEU A 49 -7.62 -7.07 12.04
N LEU A 50 -7.69 -6.96 13.37
CA LEU A 50 -7.38 -5.71 14.07
C LEU A 50 -5.94 -5.25 13.83
N GLY A 51 -4.99 -6.19 13.82
CA GLY A 51 -3.57 -5.90 13.53
C GLY A 51 -3.32 -5.40 12.10
N SER A 52 -4.25 -5.62 11.16
CA SER A 52 -4.08 -5.17 9.78
C SER A 52 -4.18 -3.65 9.60
N ILE A 53 -4.76 -2.94 10.57
CA ILE A 53 -5.01 -1.48 10.49
C ILE A 53 -3.69 -0.71 10.34
N GLU A 54 -2.77 -0.93 11.26
CA GLU A 54 -1.48 -0.24 11.27
C GLU A 54 -0.54 -0.83 10.20
N ILE A 55 -0.63 -2.14 9.93
CA ILE A 55 0.18 -2.80 8.91
C ILE A 55 -0.15 -2.25 7.52
N ALA A 56 -1.43 -2.08 7.16
CA ALA A 56 -1.84 -1.50 5.88
C ALA A 56 -1.30 -0.07 5.70
N GLN A 57 -1.44 0.76 6.74
CA GLN A 57 -0.90 2.12 6.74
C GLN A 57 0.64 2.14 6.62
N ALA A 58 1.33 1.26 7.36
CA ALA A 58 2.78 1.17 7.32
C ALA A 58 3.31 0.62 5.98
N LYS A 59 2.59 -0.30 5.32
CA LYS A 59 2.92 -0.77 3.97
C LYS A 59 2.83 0.34 2.94
N ALA A 60 1.74 1.12 2.95
CA ALA A 60 1.60 2.27 2.06
C ALA A 60 2.66 3.35 2.36
N TYR A 61 2.92 3.63 3.64
CA TYR A 61 3.98 4.55 4.07
C TYR A 61 5.36 4.10 3.59
N THR A 62 5.65 2.80 3.67
CA THR A 62 6.91 2.20 3.19
C THR A 62 7.00 2.33 1.69
N ALA A 63 5.97 1.90 0.95
CA ALA A 63 5.95 1.97 -0.51
C ALA A 63 6.15 3.39 -1.02
N ARG A 64 5.57 4.39 -0.35
CA ARG A 64 5.80 5.80 -0.68
C ARG A 64 7.18 6.31 -0.25
N THR A 65 7.72 5.84 0.87
CA THR A 65 9.03 6.27 1.37
C THR A 65 10.17 5.82 0.46
N VAL A 66 10.09 4.60 -0.06
CA VAL A 66 11.13 4.05 -0.95
C VAL A 66 10.75 4.10 -2.43
N ASN A 67 9.53 4.54 -2.77
CA ASN A 67 8.96 4.51 -4.13
C ASN A 67 9.11 3.14 -4.80
N SER A 68 8.85 2.07 -4.05
CA SER A 68 8.98 0.68 -4.50
C SER A 68 7.91 -0.17 -3.83
N ARG A 69 7.57 -1.32 -4.42
CA ARG A 69 6.65 -2.25 -3.76
C ARG A 69 7.32 -2.82 -2.51
N THR A 70 6.55 -3.00 -1.44
CA THR A 70 7.08 -3.62 -0.21
C THR A 70 7.45 -5.09 -0.42
N ALA A 71 6.85 -5.74 -1.42
CA ALA A 71 7.18 -7.12 -1.81
C ALA A 71 8.63 -7.26 -2.29
N ASP A 72 9.19 -6.20 -2.89
CA ASP A 72 10.54 -6.23 -3.46
C ASP A 72 11.64 -5.99 -2.40
N LEU A 73 11.28 -5.61 -1.17
CA LEU A 73 12.23 -5.25 -0.11
C LEU A 73 12.73 -6.45 0.70
N MET A 74 11.91 -7.50 0.82
CA MET A 74 12.10 -8.60 1.78
C MET A 74 13.49 -9.25 1.70
N ALA A 75 14.00 -9.47 0.48
CA ALA A 75 15.30 -10.12 0.28
C ALA A 75 16.48 -9.24 0.76
N GLY A 76 16.37 -7.92 0.60
CA GLY A 76 17.45 -6.98 0.94
C GLY A 76 17.59 -6.71 2.44
N VAL A 77 16.54 -6.95 3.22
CA VAL A 77 16.46 -6.65 4.66
C VAL A 77 16.80 -7.83 5.56
N GLN A 78 17.11 -9.00 5.00
CA GLN A 78 17.52 -10.17 5.79
C GLN A 78 18.89 -9.95 6.47
N PRO A 79 19.22 -10.68 7.55
CA PRO A 79 20.56 -10.65 8.14
C PRO A 79 21.67 -10.89 7.10
N GLY A 80 22.63 -9.97 7.02
CA GLY A 80 23.70 -9.99 6.01
C GLY A 80 23.33 -9.38 4.65
N GLY A 81 22.08 -8.95 4.47
CA GLY A 81 21.61 -8.23 3.30
C GLY A 81 22.02 -6.76 3.29
N PRO A 82 22.00 -6.10 2.11
CA PRO A 82 22.45 -4.71 1.94
C PRO A 82 21.60 -3.67 2.68
N PHE A 83 20.37 -4.02 3.05
CA PHE A 83 19.42 -3.13 3.74
C PHE A 83 18.95 -3.69 5.08
N TYR A 84 19.75 -4.54 5.71
CA TYR A 84 19.45 -5.08 7.04
C TYR A 84 19.17 -3.95 8.05
N GLY A 85 18.01 -3.98 8.71
CA GLY A 85 17.55 -2.95 9.65
C GLY A 85 16.76 -1.80 9.02
N LEU A 86 16.43 -1.86 7.72
CA LEU A 86 15.58 -0.87 7.06
C LEU A 86 14.23 -0.69 7.79
N GLU A 87 13.66 -1.75 8.32
CA GLU A 87 12.38 -1.78 9.03
C GLU A 87 12.35 -0.88 10.28
N VAL A 88 13.52 -0.59 10.88
CA VAL A 88 13.67 0.29 12.05
C VAL A 88 14.40 1.61 11.74
N SER A 89 14.68 1.90 10.47
CA SER A 89 15.45 3.08 10.05
C SER A 89 14.72 4.42 10.23
N HIS A 90 13.41 4.40 10.47
CA HIS A 90 12.56 5.58 10.55
C HIS A 90 11.88 5.66 11.93
N ARG A 91 11.47 6.88 12.32
CA ARG A 91 10.69 7.10 13.56
C ARG A 91 9.39 6.28 13.59
N GLN A 92 8.76 6.13 12.43
CA GLN A 92 7.67 5.18 12.21
C GLN A 92 8.27 3.92 11.58
N PRO A 93 8.10 2.73 12.16
CA PRO A 93 8.61 1.49 11.59
C PRO A 93 8.08 1.26 10.17
N LEU A 94 8.95 0.72 9.31
CA LEU A 94 8.57 0.32 7.96
C LEU A 94 8.11 -1.15 7.95
N VAL A 95 7.14 -1.45 7.08
CA VAL A 95 6.72 -2.83 6.81
C VAL A 95 7.29 -3.25 5.46
N VAL A 96 8.17 -4.24 5.52
CA VAL A 96 9.04 -4.66 4.40
C VAL A 96 8.60 -5.98 3.74
N PHE A 97 7.36 -6.40 4.00
CA PHE A 97 6.71 -7.53 3.33
C PHE A 97 5.53 -7.07 2.47
N GLY A 98 5.14 -7.91 1.51
CA GLY A 98 4.23 -7.58 0.41
C GLY A 98 2.88 -6.99 0.82
N GLY A 99 2.36 -6.08 0.00
CA GLY A 99 1.04 -5.44 0.14
C GLY A 99 1.03 -3.92 0.08
N GLY A 100 2.20 -3.26 -0.01
CA GLY A 100 2.32 -1.84 -0.31
C GLY A 100 2.80 -1.63 -1.74
N VAL A 101 2.12 -0.77 -2.51
CA VAL A 101 2.40 -0.51 -3.92
C VAL A 101 2.32 1.00 -4.20
N PRO A 102 3.34 1.61 -4.85
CA PRO A 102 3.29 3.01 -5.28
C PRO A 102 2.24 3.23 -6.37
N VAL A 103 1.60 4.41 -6.37
CA VAL A 103 0.67 4.83 -7.44
C VAL A 103 1.41 5.78 -8.37
N THR A 104 1.46 5.47 -9.66
CA THR A 104 2.17 6.27 -10.67
C THR A 104 1.19 6.88 -11.65
N ILE A 105 1.24 8.20 -11.86
CA ILE A 105 0.43 8.91 -12.86
C ILE A 105 1.36 9.79 -13.67
N GLY A 106 1.31 9.70 -15.00
CA GLY A 106 2.18 10.50 -15.88
C GLY A 106 3.68 10.24 -15.68
N GLY A 107 4.06 9.05 -15.20
CA GLY A 107 5.45 8.69 -14.89
C GLY A 107 5.94 9.15 -13.51
N GLU A 108 5.12 9.88 -12.75
CA GLU A 108 5.46 10.37 -11.41
C GLU A 108 4.72 9.57 -10.34
N VAL A 109 5.40 9.23 -9.25
CA VAL A 109 4.73 8.58 -8.12
C VAL A 109 3.97 9.65 -7.33
N VAL A 110 2.63 9.53 -7.31
CA VAL A 110 1.71 10.52 -6.71
C VAL A 110 1.17 10.11 -5.34
N GLY A 111 1.45 8.87 -4.92
CA GLY A 111 0.95 8.31 -3.67
C GLY A 111 1.33 6.84 -3.52
N ALA A 112 0.71 6.16 -2.57
CA ALA A 112 0.85 4.70 -2.42
C ALA A 112 -0.40 4.09 -1.78
N ILE A 113 -0.66 2.82 -2.13
CA ILE A 113 -1.71 2.00 -1.56
C ILE A 113 -1.07 0.91 -0.70
N GLY A 114 -1.70 0.57 0.42
CA GLY A 114 -1.26 -0.46 1.33
C GLY A 114 -2.42 -1.30 1.79
N VAL A 115 -2.28 -2.61 1.72
CA VAL A 115 -3.31 -3.58 2.03
C VAL A 115 -2.79 -4.59 3.03
N SER A 116 -3.64 -4.95 4.00
CA SER A 116 -3.34 -6.02 4.94
C SER A 116 -4.60 -6.77 5.38
N GLY A 117 -4.50 -8.08 5.48
CA GLY A 117 -5.49 -8.93 6.13
C GLY A 117 -5.40 -10.40 5.75
N GLY A 118 -4.79 -10.72 4.60
CA GLY A 118 -4.57 -12.08 4.13
C GLY A 118 -3.11 -12.52 4.24
N SER A 119 -2.71 -13.45 3.35
CA SER A 119 -1.29 -13.72 3.10
C SER A 119 -0.62 -12.54 2.39
N ALA A 120 0.71 -12.49 2.39
CA ALA A 120 1.44 -11.43 1.71
C ALA A 120 1.11 -11.37 0.20
N GLU A 121 0.89 -12.52 -0.43
CA GLU A 121 0.50 -12.64 -1.84
C GLU A 121 -0.92 -12.10 -2.08
N GLN A 122 -1.86 -12.37 -1.18
CA GLN A 122 -3.22 -11.84 -1.25
C GLN A 122 -3.24 -10.32 -1.04
N ASP A 123 -2.43 -9.83 -0.09
CA ASP A 123 -2.29 -8.39 0.15
C ASP A 123 -1.69 -7.68 -1.09
N VAL A 124 -0.73 -8.31 -1.79
CA VAL A 124 -0.17 -7.80 -3.05
C VAL A 124 -1.22 -7.78 -4.17
N ASP A 125 -1.94 -8.88 -4.39
CA ASP A 125 -2.99 -8.99 -5.41
C ASP A 125 -4.05 -7.89 -5.27
N VAL A 126 -4.53 -7.65 -4.05
CA VAL A 126 -5.53 -6.62 -3.78
C VAL A 126 -4.96 -5.20 -3.96
N ALA A 127 -3.72 -4.96 -3.55
CA ALA A 127 -3.07 -3.65 -3.72
C ALA A 127 -2.81 -3.34 -5.20
N GLU A 128 -2.30 -4.29 -5.96
CA GLU A 128 -2.03 -4.15 -7.40
C GLU A 128 -3.33 -3.95 -8.20
N ALA A 129 -4.40 -4.68 -7.86
CA ALA A 129 -5.72 -4.47 -8.48
C ALA A 129 -6.24 -3.04 -8.30
N ALA A 130 -6.02 -2.44 -7.12
CA ALA A 130 -6.40 -1.06 -6.86
C ALA A 130 -5.52 -0.06 -7.63
N VAL A 131 -4.20 -0.26 -7.68
CA VAL A 131 -3.29 0.59 -8.46
C VAL A 131 -3.63 0.55 -9.95
N LEU A 132 -3.81 -0.64 -10.52
CA LEU A 132 -4.19 -0.82 -11.92
C LEU A 132 -5.51 -0.10 -12.26
N HIS A 133 -6.49 -0.13 -11.34
CA HIS A 133 -7.72 0.62 -11.53
C HIS A 133 -7.47 2.13 -11.59
N ILE A 134 -6.66 2.69 -10.68
CA ILE A 134 -6.35 4.13 -10.68
C ILE A 134 -5.58 4.53 -11.92
N GLU A 135 -4.57 3.77 -12.32
CA GLU A 135 -3.80 4.04 -13.53
C GLU A 135 -4.68 4.02 -14.78
N SER A 136 -5.67 3.11 -14.84
CA SER A 136 -6.63 3.07 -15.96
C SER A 136 -7.59 4.26 -16.03
N LEU A 137 -7.85 4.95 -14.91
CA LEU A 137 -8.69 6.16 -14.87
C LEU A 137 -7.92 7.42 -15.30
N CYS A 138 -6.60 7.35 -15.36
CA CYS A 138 -5.71 8.49 -15.61
C CYS A 138 -4.86 8.34 -16.88
N ALA A 139 -5.05 7.24 -17.63
CA ALA A 139 -4.49 7.01 -18.95
C ALA A 139 -5.33 7.71 -20.04
#